data_AF-R9S5T8-F1
#
_entry.id   AF-R9S5T8-F1
#
_cell.length_a   1.000
_cell.length_b   1.000
_cell.length_c   1.000
_cell.angle_alpha   90.00
_cell.angle_beta   90.00
_cell.angle_gamma   90.00
#
_symmetry.space_group_name_H-M   'P 1'
#
loop_
_entity.id
_entity.type
_entity.pdbx_description
1 polymer ?
#
loop_
_entity_poly.entity_id
_entity_poly.type
_entity_poly.pdbx_seq_one_letter_code
_entity_poly.pdbx_strand_id
1 'polypeptide(L)'
;MSLLMNISFDCECGEHVNEIVYVQPPDFSAEKTKDSQTDSWQEVYCPSCDKEYTIQVTNTFYGAMASTDSGNIDINYGNPYYPGDDQDELNWVIESQNQIDIFKAQISSVERLLSIEIEGDAKFSMQVMLYGHVVAAVEAYLSSTFIHNVTNSDRLIRKLVETDPTFSKRTFTLKEIFEKRESIKLTVANYLKDIIFHDLKKIKPMYRDVFEYDFGDISWLFQAVLVRHHCVHRAGYDKDGNKIEVSDEVLRDLVFKSVELVEALEVRAKEIEFDNELPF
;
A
#
# COMPACT_ATOMS: atom_id res chain seq x y z
N MET A 1 -7.97 2.23 -19.26
CA MET A 1 -8.31 3.15 -18.15
C MET A 1 -7.70 4.51 -18.44
N SER A 2 -8.36 5.59 -18.06
CA SER A 2 -7.88 6.95 -18.29
C SER A 2 -6.99 7.39 -17.14
N LEU A 3 -5.77 7.84 -17.41
CA LEU A 3 -4.89 8.39 -16.38
C LEU A 3 -5.46 9.74 -15.92
N LEU A 4 -5.60 9.96 -14.62
CA LEU A 4 -6.19 11.15 -14.00
C LEU A 4 -5.21 11.82 -13.05
N MET A 5 -5.43 13.10 -12.73
CA MET A 5 -4.62 13.86 -11.77
C MET A 5 -5.50 14.86 -11.03
N ASN A 6 -5.32 14.94 -9.71
CA ASN A 6 -5.99 15.96 -8.89
C ASN A 6 -5.26 17.31 -9.06
N ILE A 7 -6.03 18.38 -9.24
CA ILE A 7 -5.53 19.76 -9.26
C ILE A 7 -6.29 20.62 -8.24
N SER A 8 -5.62 21.64 -7.73
CA SER A 8 -6.27 22.68 -6.94
C SER A 8 -5.60 24.04 -7.12
N PHE A 9 -6.41 25.10 -7.04
CA PHE A 9 -5.96 26.48 -7.15
C PHE A 9 -6.97 27.45 -6.56
N ASP A 10 -6.53 28.66 -6.23
CA ASP A 10 -7.41 29.73 -5.77
C ASP A 10 -7.91 30.54 -6.97
N CYS A 11 -9.24 30.58 -7.14
CA CYS A 11 -9.88 31.46 -8.10
C CYS A 11 -9.70 32.93 -7.68
N GLU A 12 -9.67 33.85 -8.64
CA GLU A 12 -9.62 35.29 -8.37
C GLU A 12 -10.78 35.82 -7.51
N CYS A 13 -11.92 35.13 -7.46
CA CYS A 13 -13.03 35.49 -6.57
C CYS A 13 -12.80 35.10 -5.10
N GLY A 14 -11.70 34.39 -4.80
CA GLY A 14 -11.36 33.89 -3.46
C GLY A 14 -11.88 32.48 -3.15
N GLU A 15 -12.57 31.83 -4.08
CA GLU A 15 -13.00 30.43 -3.95
C GLU A 15 -11.85 29.46 -4.24
N HIS A 16 -11.71 28.42 -3.42
CA HIS A 16 -10.72 27.38 -3.64
C HIS A 16 -11.29 26.28 -4.55
N VAL A 17 -10.71 26.10 -5.74
CA VAL A 17 -11.17 25.13 -6.74
C VAL A 17 -10.38 23.84 -6.56
N ASN A 18 -11.07 22.70 -6.49
CA ASN A 18 -10.50 21.36 -6.52
C ASN A 18 -11.17 20.57 -7.63
N GLU A 19 -10.39 20.04 -8.57
CA GLU A 19 -10.92 19.28 -9.71
C GLU A 19 -10.01 18.12 -10.11
N ILE A 20 -10.58 17.20 -10.90
CA ILE A 20 -9.85 16.07 -11.47
C ILE A 20 -9.72 16.28 -12.97
N VAL A 21 -8.48 16.25 -13.47
CA VAL A 21 -8.17 16.39 -14.89
C VAL A 21 -7.62 15.10 -15.47
N TYR A 22 -7.96 14.83 -16.72
CA TYR A 22 -7.35 13.78 -17.52
C TYR A 22 -5.87 14.08 -17.79
N VAL A 23 -5.06 13.04 -17.80
CA VAL A 23 -3.66 13.10 -18.18
C VAL A 23 -3.47 12.19 -19.39
N GLN A 24 -3.05 12.77 -20.51
CA GLN A 24 -2.64 11.95 -21.64
C GLN A 24 -1.36 11.17 -21.26
N PRO A 25 -1.29 9.85 -21.49
CA PRO A 25 -0.06 9.10 -21.26
C PRO A 25 1.10 9.66 -22.09
N PRO A 26 2.35 9.54 -21.65
CA PRO A 26 3.49 9.92 -22.49
C PRO A 26 3.55 9.02 -23.72
N ASP A 27 4.21 9.48 -24.77
CA ASP A 27 4.49 8.64 -25.94
C ASP A 27 5.54 7.58 -25.55
N PHE A 28 5.07 6.39 -25.17
CA PHE A 28 5.91 5.25 -24.81
C PHE A 28 6.75 4.71 -25.96
N SER A 29 6.51 5.14 -27.20
CA SER A 29 7.34 4.80 -28.35
C SER A 29 8.54 5.74 -28.52
N ALA A 30 8.62 6.83 -27.75
CA ALA A 30 9.69 7.80 -27.83
C ALA A 30 11.01 7.28 -27.21
N GLU A 31 12.12 7.43 -27.94
CA GLU A 31 13.46 7.02 -27.47
C GLU A 31 14.07 7.99 -26.44
N LYS A 32 13.58 9.24 -26.39
CA LYS A 32 14.09 10.29 -25.49
C LYS A 32 12.95 10.95 -24.75
N THR A 33 13.19 11.32 -23.49
CA THR A 33 12.17 11.93 -22.62
C THR A 33 11.51 13.17 -23.23
N LYS A 34 12.27 14.06 -23.87
CA LYS A 34 11.71 15.27 -24.50
C LYS A 34 10.72 14.95 -25.64
N ASP A 35 10.87 13.80 -26.26
CA ASP A 35 10.05 13.35 -27.39
C ASP A 35 8.86 12.51 -26.88
N SER A 36 8.82 12.18 -25.58
CA SER A 36 7.71 11.48 -24.91
C SER A 36 6.56 12.40 -24.51
N GLN A 37 6.74 13.72 -24.67
CA GLN A 37 5.82 14.71 -24.15
C GLN A 37 4.46 14.63 -24.85
N THR A 38 3.40 14.60 -24.05
CA THR A 38 2.02 14.78 -24.49
C THR A 38 1.37 15.92 -23.73
N ASP A 39 0.46 16.63 -24.41
CA ASP A 39 -0.24 17.79 -23.87
C ASP A 39 -1.76 17.59 -24.05
N SER A 40 -2.52 17.98 -23.04
CA SER A 40 -3.98 17.97 -23.08
C SER A 40 -4.53 19.23 -22.44
N TRP A 41 -5.67 19.72 -22.95
CA TRP A 41 -6.32 20.95 -22.50
C TRP A 41 -7.74 20.64 -22.04
N GLN A 42 -8.10 21.16 -20.88
CA GLN A 42 -9.39 20.90 -20.24
C GLN A 42 -9.96 22.20 -19.66
N GLU A 43 -11.28 22.35 -19.73
CA GLU A 43 -12.01 23.48 -19.17
C GLU A 43 -12.43 23.14 -17.73
N VAL A 44 -12.09 24.01 -16.79
CA VAL A 44 -12.44 23.91 -15.37
C VAL A 44 -13.18 25.18 -14.96
N TYR A 45 -14.31 25.03 -14.28
CA TYR A 45 -15.18 26.15 -13.91
C TYR A 45 -15.13 26.39 -12.41
N CYS A 46 -14.99 27.65 -11.99
CA CYS A 46 -15.09 28.00 -10.58
C CYS A 46 -16.54 27.83 -10.09
N PRO A 47 -16.82 27.04 -9.04
CA PRO A 47 -18.18 26.76 -8.59
C PRO A 47 -18.92 27.99 -8.03
N SER A 48 -18.18 29.00 -7.56
CA SER A 48 -18.74 30.21 -6.95
C SER A 48 -19.07 31.33 -7.96
N CYS A 49 -18.19 31.59 -8.93
CA CYS A 49 -18.34 32.71 -9.88
C CYS A 49 -18.47 32.29 -11.35
N ASP A 50 -18.46 30.98 -11.63
CA ASP A 50 -18.60 30.39 -12.97
C ASP A 50 -17.52 30.83 -13.98
N LYS A 51 -16.41 31.36 -13.47
CA LYS A 51 -15.25 31.71 -14.30
C LYS A 51 -14.59 30.43 -14.83
N GLU A 52 -14.35 30.39 -16.13
CA GLU A 52 -13.67 29.31 -16.84
C GLU A 52 -12.15 29.47 -16.77
N TYR A 53 -11.47 28.34 -16.57
CA TYR A 53 -10.03 28.19 -16.58
C TYR A 53 -9.65 27.08 -17.56
N THR A 54 -8.82 27.40 -18.55
CA THR A 54 -8.21 26.38 -19.41
C THR A 54 -6.96 25.83 -18.72
N ILE A 55 -7.00 24.54 -18.40
CA ILE A 55 -5.90 23.83 -17.76
C ILE A 55 -5.13 23.05 -18.82
N GLN A 56 -3.84 23.36 -18.99
CA GLN A 56 -2.91 22.55 -19.76
C GLN A 56 -2.24 21.53 -18.84
N VAL A 57 -2.38 20.25 -19.19
CA VAL A 57 -1.68 19.14 -18.55
C VAL A 57 -0.63 18.60 -19.50
N THR A 58 0.63 18.67 -19.09
CA THR A 58 1.78 18.16 -19.84
C THR A 58 2.32 16.92 -19.13
N ASN A 59 2.55 15.83 -19.86
CA ASN A 59 3.06 14.58 -19.30
C ASN A 59 4.28 14.06 -20.06
N THR A 60 5.26 13.54 -19.33
CA THR A 60 6.50 12.95 -19.87
C THR A 60 6.86 11.69 -19.08
N PHE A 61 7.94 10.99 -19.45
CA PHE A 61 8.46 9.88 -18.64
C PHE A 61 8.81 10.24 -17.19
N TYR A 62 9.06 11.52 -16.86
CA TYR A 62 9.38 11.94 -15.49
C TYR A 62 8.16 12.32 -14.65
N GLY A 63 6.99 12.48 -15.27
CA GLY A 63 5.76 12.86 -14.60
C GLY A 63 4.96 13.90 -15.36
N ALA A 64 3.82 14.24 -14.77
CA ALA A 64 2.90 15.24 -15.29
C ALA A 64 2.94 16.54 -14.48
N MET A 65 2.59 17.63 -15.14
CA MET A 65 2.40 18.95 -14.55
C MET A 65 1.13 19.59 -15.10
N ALA A 66 0.50 20.44 -14.30
CA ALA A 66 -0.64 21.25 -14.72
C ALA A 66 -0.28 22.74 -14.66
N SER A 67 -0.75 23.51 -15.63
CA SER A 67 -0.62 24.97 -15.68
C SER A 67 -1.86 25.59 -16.32
N THR A 68 -2.06 26.88 -16.10
CA THR A 68 -3.10 27.67 -16.79
C THR A 68 -2.50 28.96 -17.30
N ASP A 69 -3.01 29.46 -18.43
CA ASP A 69 -2.69 30.77 -18.98
C ASP A 69 -3.66 31.87 -18.47
N SER A 70 -4.72 31.47 -17.76
CA SER A 70 -5.72 32.36 -17.17
C SER A 70 -5.20 33.02 -15.88
N GLY A 71 -4.41 34.09 -16.04
CA GLY A 71 -3.90 34.91 -14.94
C GLY A 71 -2.63 34.36 -14.28
N ASN A 72 -2.15 35.03 -13.21
CA ASN A 72 -1.03 34.54 -12.39
C ASN A 72 -1.56 33.57 -11.31
N ILE A 73 -2.10 32.43 -11.74
CA ILE A 73 -2.63 31.40 -10.83
C ILE A 73 -1.65 30.23 -10.82
N ASP A 74 -1.13 29.91 -9.64
CA ASP A 74 -0.32 28.72 -9.41
C ASP A 74 -1.25 27.52 -9.18
N ILE A 75 -1.14 26.50 -10.03
CA ILE A 75 -1.86 25.25 -9.87
C ILE A 75 -1.06 24.29 -9.00
N ASN A 76 -1.64 23.85 -7.89
CA ASN A 76 -1.16 22.69 -7.17
C ASN A 76 -1.68 21.43 -7.85
N TYR A 77 -0.82 20.44 -8.09
CA TYR A 77 -1.21 19.20 -8.73
C TYR A 77 -0.58 17.98 -8.03
N GLY A 78 -1.32 16.88 -8.02
CA GLY A 78 -0.87 15.59 -7.50
C GLY A 78 -0.13 14.75 -8.54
N ASN A 79 0.24 13.52 -8.16
CA ASN A 79 0.74 12.55 -9.13
C ASN A 79 -0.41 11.96 -9.97
N PRO A 80 -0.20 11.68 -11.26
CA PRO A 80 -1.17 10.95 -12.08
C PRO A 80 -1.46 9.54 -11.54
N TYR A 81 -2.71 9.09 -11.63
CA TYR A 81 -3.18 7.78 -11.16
C TYR A 81 -4.23 7.19 -12.11
N TYR A 82 -4.37 5.86 -12.14
CA TYR A 82 -5.46 5.21 -12.85
C TYR A 82 -6.65 5.02 -11.90
N PRO A 83 -7.83 5.58 -12.19
CA PRO A 83 -9.04 5.31 -11.43
C PRO A 83 -9.48 3.86 -11.69
N GLY A 84 -9.54 3.04 -10.65
CA GLY A 84 -10.07 1.67 -10.73
C GLY A 84 -9.13 0.60 -10.19
N ASP A 85 -7.88 0.50 -10.66
CA ASP A 85 -6.97 -0.57 -10.22
C ASP A 85 -6.73 -0.54 -8.71
N ASP A 86 -6.53 0.65 -8.14
CA ASP A 86 -6.31 0.78 -6.71
C ASP A 86 -7.56 0.49 -5.88
N GLN A 87 -8.73 0.83 -6.41
CA GLN A 87 -10.02 0.68 -5.74
C GLN A 87 -10.49 -0.77 -5.77
N ASP A 88 -10.27 -1.48 -6.88
CA ASP A 88 -10.63 -2.89 -7.04
C ASP A 88 -9.73 -3.79 -6.20
N GLU A 89 -8.42 -3.52 -6.14
CA GLU A 89 -7.52 -4.18 -5.19
C GLU A 89 -7.92 -3.91 -3.75
N LEU A 90 -8.28 -2.66 -3.43
CA LEU A 90 -8.70 -2.28 -2.08
C LEU A 90 -10.02 -2.97 -1.70
N ASN A 91 -10.99 -3.01 -2.63
CA ASN A 91 -12.24 -3.72 -2.45
C ASN A 91 -11.98 -5.22 -2.24
N TRP A 92 -11.09 -5.83 -3.03
CA TRP A 92 -10.71 -7.22 -2.85
C TRP A 92 -10.11 -7.49 -1.46
N VAL A 93 -9.22 -6.64 -0.97
CA VAL A 93 -8.65 -6.78 0.39
C VAL A 93 -9.72 -6.57 1.47
N ILE A 94 -10.63 -5.61 1.29
CA ILE A 94 -11.73 -5.33 2.22
C ILE A 94 -12.74 -6.48 2.27
N GLU A 95 -13.03 -7.12 1.14
CA GLU A 95 -14.07 -8.17 1.01
C GLU A 95 -13.52 -9.59 1.21
N SER A 96 -12.21 -9.78 1.05
CA SER A 96 -11.52 -11.06 1.23
C SER A 96 -11.72 -11.61 2.65
N GLN A 97 -12.12 -12.88 2.77
CA GLN A 97 -12.19 -13.62 4.05
C GLN A 97 -11.20 -14.81 4.10
N ASN A 98 -10.33 -14.94 3.11
CA ASN A 98 -9.51 -16.15 2.89
C ASN A 98 -8.01 -15.91 3.10
N GLN A 99 -7.62 -14.87 3.85
CA GLN A 99 -6.23 -14.46 4.03
C GLN A 99 -5.35 -15.61 4.54
N ILE A 100 -5.83 -16.33 5.56
CA ILE A 100 -5.13 -17.47 6.14
C ILE A 100 -4.99 -18.64 5.15
N ASP A 101 -6.01 -18.89 4.32
CA ASP A 101 -5.99 -19.97 3.34
C ASP A 101 -5.01 -19.67 2.21
N ILE A 102 -4.94 -18.41 1.76
CA ILE A 102 -3.92 -17.96 0.81
C ILE A 102 -2.53 -18.19 1.40
N PHE A 103 -2.27 -17.75 2.63
CA PHE A 103 -0.98 -17.95 3.29
C PHE A 103 -0.61 -19.43 3.37
N LYS A 104 -1.53 -20.29 3.86
CA LYS A 104 -1.30 -21.74 3.98
C LYS A 104 -1.02 -22.39 2.62
N ALA A 105 -1.73 -21.99 1.58
CA ALA A 105 -1.49 -22.49 0.22
C ALA A 105 -0.10 -22.09 -0.31
N GLN A 106 0.35 -20.87 -0.02
CA GLN A 106 1.70 -20.42 -0.37
C GLN A 106 2.77 -21.19 0.39
N ILE A 107 2.63 -21.35 1.70
CA ILE A 107 3.58 -22.11 2.53
C ILE A 107 3.65 -23.58 2.10
N SER A 108 2.50 -24.22 1.86
CA SER A 108 2.46 -25.60 1.35
C SER A 108 3.19 -25.73 0.00
N SER A 109 3.12 -24.70 -0.86
CA SER A 109 3.86 -24.68 -2.12
C SER A 109 5.37 -24.55 -1.89
N VAL A 110 5.81 -23.73 -0.93
CA VAL A 110 7.22 -23.62 -0.53
C VAL A 110 7.75 -24.97 -0.03
N GLU A 111 7.03 -25.65 0.86
CA GLU A 111 7.44 -26.95 1.40
C GLU A 111 7.57 -28.03 0.32
N ARG A 112 6.65 -28.04 -0.66
CA ARG A 112 6.75 -28.91 -1.83
C ARG A 112 7.97 -28.59 -2.68
N LEU A 113 8.23 -27.32 -2.96
CA LEU A 113 9.40 -26.89 -3.75
C LEU A 113 10.72 -27.22 -3.03
N LEU A 114 10.78 -27.05 -1.71
CA LEU A 114 11.92 -27.46 -0.88
C LEU A 114 12.19 -28.97 -0.87
N SER A 115 11.20 -29.78 -1.27
CA SER A 115 11.34 -31.23 -1.33
C SER A 115 11.80 -31.73 -2.71
N ILE A 116 11.95 -30.83 -3.68
CA ILE A 116 12.47 -31.14 -5.01
C ILE A 116 14.01 -31.11 -4.96
N GLU A 117 14.64 -32.18 -5.41
CA GLU A 117 16.10 -32.20 -5.59
C GLU A 117 16.48 -31.37 -6.81
N ILE A 118 17.25 -30.30 -6.57
CA ILE A 118 17.85 -29.46 -7.59
C ILE A 118 19.37 -29.46 -7.37
N GLU A 119 20.12 -29.63 -8.46
CA GLU A 119 21.58 -29.68 -8.42
C GLU A 119 22.23 -28.34 -8.81
N GLY A 120 23.46 -28.15 -8.34
CA GLY A 120 24.30 -27.01 -8.72
C GLY A 120 23.76 -25.65 -8.27
N ASP A 121 24.14 -24.60 -9.01
CA ASP A 121 23.78 -23.21 -8.67
C ASP A 121 22.28 -22.93 -8.73
N ALA A 122 21.51 -23.77 -9.45
CA ALA A 122 20.05 -23.67 -9.48
C ALA A 122 19.42 -23.90 -8.11
N LYS A 123 20.03 -24.73 -7.25
CA LYS A 123 19.54 -24.95 -5.87
C LYS A 123 19.57 -23.66 -5.06
N PHE A 124 20.70 -22.95 -5.12
CA PHE A 124 20.85 -21.67 -4.45
C PHE A 124 19.84 -20.64 -4.94
N SER A 125 19.68 -20.50 -6.26
CA SER A 125 18.69 -19.60 -6.85
C SER A 125 17.27 -19.94 -6.40
N MET A 126 16.90 -21.23 -6.34
CA MET A 126 15.61 -21.66 -5.80
C MET A 126 15.46 -21.23 -4.34
N GLN A 127 16.44 -21.51 -3.49
CA GLN A 127 16.39 -21.16 -2.07
C GLN A 127 16.24 -19.65 -1.85
N VAL A 128 16.96 -18.84 -2.62
CA VAL A 128 16.85 -17.37 -2.61
C VAL A 128 15.43 -16.91 -2.96
N MET A 129 14.83 -17.48 -4.02
CA MET A 129 13.46 -17.16 -4.42
C MET A 129 12.45 -17.58 -3.35
N LEU A 130 12.59 -18.79 -2.80
CA LEU A 130 11.71 -19.31 -1.76
C LEU A 130 11.79 -18.48 -0.49
N TYR A 131 12.98 -18.02 -0.10
CA TYR A 131 13.15 -17.17 1.08
C TYR A 131 12.38 -15.86 0.92
N GLY A 132 12.54 -15.20 -0.22
CA GLY A 132 11.79 -13.99 -0.55
C GLY A 132 10.28 -14.23 -0.55
N HIS A 133 9.85 -15.38 -1.07
CA HIS A 133 8.44 -15.77 -1.14
C HIS A 133 7.81 -15.99 0.23
N VAL A 134 8.51 -16.66 1.16
CA VAL A 134 7.99 -16.87 2.53
C VAL A 134 7.77 -15.54 3.24
N VAL A 135 8.74 -14.62 3.18
CA VAL A 135 8.59 -13.29 3.80
C VAL A 135 7.47 -12.49 3.13
N ALA A 136 7.35 -12.56 1.81
CA ALA A 136 6.26 -11.91 1.08
C ALA A 136 4.88 -12.49 1.47
N ALA A 137 4.77 -13.80 1.68
CA ALA A 137 3.54 -14.43 2.14
C ALA A 137 3.14 -13.95 3.55
N VAL A 138 4.09 -13.83 4.46
CA VAL A 138 3.85 -13.24 5.80
C VAL A 138 3.40 -11.78 5.67
N GLU A 139 4.09 -10.97 4.88
CA GLU A 139 3.74 -9.55 4.68
C GLU A 139 2.34 -9.39 4.07
N ALA A 140 2.00 -10.22 3.08
CA ALA A 140 0.67 -10.24 2.47
C ALA A 140 -0.41 -10.62 3.49
N TYR A 141 -0.16 -11.62 4.35
CA TYR A 141 -1.09 -11.97 5.43
C TYR A 141 -1.25 -10.81 6.43
N LEU A 142 -0.15 -10.24 6.93
CA LEU A 142 -0.21 -9.14 7.89
C LEU A 142 -1.01 -7.95 7.31
N SER A 143 -0.67 -7.50 6.10
CA SER A 143 -1.35 -6.38 5.45
C SER A 143 -2.83 -6.64 5.22
N SER A 144 -3.17 -7.75 4.55
CA SER A 144 -4.55 -8.04 4.17
C SER A 144 -5.44 -8.30 5.39
N THR A 145 -4.97 -9.03 6.39
CA THR A 145 -5.72 -9.29 7.63
C THR A 145 -5.93 -8.00 8.43
N PHE A 146 -4.91 -7.13 8.50
CA PHE A 146 -5.03 -5.85 9.20
C PHE A 146 -6.03 -4.92 8.51
N ILE A 147 -5.87 -4.71 7.21
CA ILE A 147 -6.74 -3.84 6.42
C ILE A 147 -8.19 -4.35 6.47
N HIS A 148 -8.41 -5.64 6.25
CA HIS A 148 -9.74 -6.25 6.29
C HIS A 148 -10.46 -5.99 7.62
N ASN A 149 -9.82 -6.35 8.74
CA ASN A 149 -10.43 -6.22 10.05
C ASN A 149 -10.65 -4.76 10.46
N VAL A 150 -9.67 -3.87 10.18
CA VAL A 150 -9.84 -2.44 10.52
C VAL A 150 -10.97 -1.85 9.70
N THR A 151 -10.97 -2.01 8.38
CA THR A 151 -11.97 -1.38 7.51
C THR A 151 -13.38 -1.93 7.72
N ASN A 152 -13.53 -3.11 8.30
CA ASN A 152 -14.83 -3.72 8.63
C ASN A 152 -15.23 -3.58 10.11
N SER A 153 -14.55 -2.74 10.90
CA SER A 153 -14.91 -2.46 12.29
C SER A 153 -14.75 -0.99 12.65
N ASP A 154 -15.88 -0.31 12.91
CA ASP A 154 -15.89 1.10 13.37
C ASP A 154 -15.06 1.30 14.64
N ARG A 155 -15.04 0.30 15.52
CA ARG A 155 -14.22 0.29 16.73
C ARG A 155 -12.73 0.32 16.40
N LEU A 156 -12.28 -0.49 15.44
CA LEU A 156 -10.88 -0.53 15.04
C LEU A 156 -10.48 0.69 14.20
N ILE A 157 -11.37 1.21 13.34
CA ILE A 157 -11.19 2.50 12.67
C ILE A 157 -10.93 3.58 13.70
N ARG A 158 -11.76 3.66 14.74
CA ARG A 158 -11.59 4.63 15.82
C ARG A 158 -10.23 4.48 16.50
N LYS A 159 -9.84 3.26 16.90
CA LYS A 159 -8.53 3.01 17.52
C LYS A 159 -7.39 3.46 16.61
N LEU A 160 -7.44 3.14 15.32
CA LEU A 160 -6.41 3.55 14.36
C LEU A 160 -6.33 5.08 14.27
N VAL A 161 -7.46 5.77 14.13
CA VAL A 161 -7.51 7.23 14.04
C VAL A 161 -6.98 7.91 15.31
N GLU A 162 -7.27 7.34 16.48
CA GLU A 162 -6.81 7.87 17.78
C GLU A 162 -5.32 7.62 18.05
N THR A 163 -4.74 6.53 17.52
CA THR A 163 -3.39 6.07 17.88
C THR A 163 -2.33 6.31 16.80
N ASP A 164 -2.70 6.31 15.52
CA ASP A 164 -1.75 6.51 14.43
C ASP A 164 -1.32 7.98 14.35
N PRO A 165 -0.01 8.30 14.32
CA PRO A 165 0.48 9.67 14.24
C PRO A 165 0.00 10.48 13.03
N THR A 166 -0.33 9.81 11.92
CA THR A 166 -0.82 10.43 10.68
C THR A 166 -2.24 10.97 10.83
N PHE A 167 -3.06 10.33 11.66
CA PHE A 167 -4.45 10.73 11.90
C PHE A 167 -4.60 11.56 13.17
N SER A 168 -4.00 11.13 14.28
CA SER A 168 -4.12 11.78 15.60
C SER A 168 -3.69 13.25 15.63
N LYS A 169 -2.85 13.68 14.68
CA LYS A 169 -2.37 15.06 14.55
C LYS A 169 -3.19 15.92 13.57
N ARG A 170 -4.15 15.35 12.85
CA ARG A 170 -5.00 16.11 11.91
C ARG A 170 -6.07 16.87 12.67
N THR A 171 -6.30 18.13 12.28
CA THR A 171 -7.36 18.98 12.81
C THR A 171 -8.39 19.28 11.72
N PHE A 172 -9.67 19.33 12.10
CA PHE A 172 -10.78 19.62 11.19
C PHE A 172 -11.71 20.67 11.81
N THR A 173 -12.32 21.50 10.96
CA THR A 173 -13.47 22.34 11.31
C THR A 173 -14.74 21.50 11.43
N LEU A 174 -15.79 22.06 12.06
CA LEU A 174 -17.07 21.37 12.18
C LEU A 174 -17.75 21.05 10.83
N LYS A 175 -17.52 21.88 9.80
CA LYS A 175 -18.02 21.65 8.44
C LYS A 175 -17.34 20.44 7.81
N GLU A 176 -16.01 20.39 7.86
CA GLU A 176 -15.21 19.30 7.27
C GLU A 176 -15.51 17.95 7.94
N ILE A 177 -15.86 17.93 9.23
CA ILE A 177 -16.27 16.70 9.91
C ILE A 177 -17.50 16.07 9.25
N PHE A 178 -18.50 16.88 8.86
CA PHE A 178 -19.69 16.36 8.18
C PHE A 178 -19.35 15.78 6.80
N GLU A 179 -18.46 16.43 6.04
CA GLU A 179 -18.03 15.96 4.71
C GLU A 179 -17.15 14.70 4.79
N LYS A 180 -16.27 14.60 5.79
CA LYS A 180 -15.32 13.48 5.94
C LYS A 180 -15.92 12.25 6.60
N ARG A 181 -17.02 12.39 7.34
CA ARG A 181 -17.67 11.26 8.04
C ARG A 181 -18.04 10.13 7.08
N GLU A 182 -18.57 10.45 5.91
CA GLU A 182 -19.01 9.45 4.93
C GLU A 182 -17.84 8.75 4.21
N SER A 183 -16.65 9.37 4.19
CA SER A 183 -15.45 8.87 3.50
C SER A 183 -14.36 8.34 4.43
N ILE A 184 -14.62 8.25 5.74
CA ILE A 184 -13.60 7.84 6.74
C ILE A 184 -13.07 6.43 6.48
N LYS A 185 -13.94 5.47 6.14
CA LYS A 185 -13.55 4.09 5.83
C LYS A 185 -12.63 4.03 4.62
N LEU A 186 -12.97 4.73 3.54
CA LEU A 186 -12.13 4.80 2.33
C LEU A 186 -10.80 5.51 2.62
N THR A 187 -10.82 6.58 3.41
CA THR A 187 -9.60 7.30 3.81
C THR A 187 -8.65 6.41 4.60
N VAL A 188 -9.17 5.63 5.55
CA VAL A 188 -8.39 4.65 6.32
C VAL A 188 -7.87 3.54 5.42
N ALA A 189 -8.71 2.99 4.56
CA ALA A 189 -8.35 1.91 3.65
C ALA A 189 -7.18 2.34 2.73
N ASN A 190 -7.28 3.52 2.11
CA ASN A 190 -6.22 4.09 1.28
C ASN A 190 -4.93 4.32 2.09
N TYR A 191 -5.03 4.90 3.29
CA TYR A 191 -3.87 5.09 4.15
C TYR A 191 -3.16 3.77 4.48
N LEU A 192 -3.91 2.73 4.82
CA LEU A 192 -3.33 1.43 5.18
C LEU A 192 -2.72 0.73 3.97
N LYS A 193 -3.29 0.89 2.76
CA LYS A 193 -2.72 0.36 1.51
C LYS A 193 -1.31 0.91 1.25
N ASP A 194 -1.08 2.18 1.58
CA ASP A 194 0.21 2.84 1.39
C ASP A 194 1.26 2.49 2.47
N ILE A 195 0.89 1.69 3.48
CA ILE A 195 1.83 1.24 4.51
C ILE A 195 2.67 0.08 4.00
N ILE A 196 3.98 0.20 4.22
CA ILE A 196 4.94 -0.87 3.99
C ILE A 196 4.90 -1.85 5.17
N PHE A 197 4.29 -3.02 5.00
CA PHE A 197 4.08 -3.97 6.10
C PHE A 197 5.33 -4.75 6.52
N HIS A 198 6.39 -4.75 5.71
CA HIS A 198 7.70 -5.21 6.17
C HIS A 198 8.47 -4.17 7.01
N ASP A 199 7.97 -2.93 7.19
CA ASP A 199 8.51 -2.00 8.20
C ASP A 199 7.96 -2.34 9.59
N LEU A 200 8.55 -3.37 10.20
CA LEU A 200 8.13 -3.90 11.49
C LEU A 200 8.24 -2.87 12.64
N LYS A 201 9.02 -1.78 12.48
CA LYS A 201 9.08 -0.70 13.48
C LYS A 201 7.77 0.08 13.54
N LYS A 202 7.07 0.20 12.41
CA LYS A 202 5.74 0.80 12.31
C LYS A 202 4.64 -0.22 12.60
N ILE A 203 4.76 -1.42 12.04
CA ILE A 203 3.71 -2.45 12.15
C ILE A 203 3.55 -2.97 13.58
N LYS A 204 4.63 -3.21 14.31
CA LYS A 204 4.54 -3.77 15.67
C LYS A 204 3.74 -2.87 16.64
N PRO A 205 4.02 -1.55 16.76
CA PRO A 205 3.18 -0.64 17.54
C PRO A 205 1.74 -0.58 17.05
N MET A 206 1.52 -0.59 15.72
CA MET A 206 0.18 -0.48 15.13
C MET A 206 -0.72 -1.68 15.50
N TYR A 207 -0.20 -2.91 15.44
CA TYR A 207 -0.94 -4.09 15.93
C TYR A 207 -1.20 -4.04 17.44
N ARG A 208 -0.22 -3.57 18.22
CA ARG A 208 -0.42 -3.41 19.66
C ARG A 208 -1.53 -2.40 19.96
N ASP A 209 -1.55 -1.27 19.28
CA ASP A 209 -2.46 -0.17 19.62
C ASP A 209 -3.87 -0.37 19.05
N VAL A 210 -3.99 -1.02 17.87
CA VAL A 210 -5.28 -1.24 17.20
C VAL A 210 -5.85 -2.63 17.52
N PHE A 211 -5.05 -3.68 17.36
CA PHE A 211 -5.48 -5.07 17.59
C PHE A 211 -5.29 -5.52 19.05
N GLU A 212 -4.64 -4.71 19.89
CA GLU A 212 -4.24 -5.12 21.25
C GLU A 212 -3.41 -6.39 21.25
N TYR A 213 -2.61 -6.58 20.19
CA TYR A 213 -1.75 -7.73 20.02
C TYR A 213 -0.28 -7.31 20.13
N ASP A 214 0.41 -7.85 21.14
CA ASP A 214 1.86 -7.72 21.22
C ASP A 214 2.53 -8.91 20.52
N PHE A 215 3.26 -8.61 19.46
CA PHE A 215 4.10 -9.57 18.75
C PHE A 215 5.16 -10.25 19.63
N GLY A 216 5.51 -9.67 20.78
CA GLY A 216 6.60 -10.19 21.61
C GLY A 216 7.95 -10.07 20.89
N ASP A 217 8.83 -11.06 21.05
CA ASP A 217 10.13 -11.07 20.36
C ASP A 217 10.00 -11.58 18.92
N ILE A 218 10.01 -10.65 17.96
CA ILE A 218 10.05 -10.92 16.53
C ILE A 218 11.40 -10.55 15.90
N SER A 219 12.49 -10.57 16.68
CA SER A 219 13.84 -10.28 16.18
C SER A 219 14.21 -11.14 14.96
N TRP A 220 13.72 -12.38 14.93
CA TRP A 220 13.87 -13.28 13.78
C TRP A 220 13.24 -12.71 12.50
N LEU A 221 12.06 -12.08 12.59
CA LEU A 221 11.36 -11.52 11.44
C LEU A 221 12.05 -10.25 10.95
N PHE A 222 12.59 -9.44 11.85
CA PHE A 222 13.46 -8.31 11.47
C PHE A 222 14.68 -8.78 10.67
N GLN A 223 15.34 -9.85 11.11
CA GLN A 223 16.45 -10.43 10.35
C GLN A 223 15.97 -11.00 9.02
N ALA A 224 14.81 -11.66 8.99
CA ALA A 224 14.27 -12.21 7.76
C ALA A 224 13.95 -11.13 6.72
N VAL A 225 13.40 -9.99 7.14
CA VAL A 225 13.19 -8.83 6.26
C VAL A 225 14.52 -8.32 5.71
N LEU A 226 15.58 -8.23 6.53
CA LEU A 226 16.92 -7.82 6.06
C LEU A 226 17.47 -8.77 4.99
N VAL A 227 17.42 -10.09 5.24
CA VAL A 227 17.86 -11.11 4.28
C VAL A 227 17.02 -11.06 3.01
N ARG A 228 15.70 -10.86 3.12
CA ARG A 228 14.79 -10.72 1.96
C ARG A 228 15.23 -9.60 1.02
N HIS A 229 15.76 -8.48 1.51
CA HIS A 229 16.28 -7.41 0.63
C HIS A 229 17.42 -7.92 -0.26
N HIS A 230 18.29 -8.77 0.26
CA HIS A 230 19.34 -9.41 -0.53
C HIS A 230 18.77 -10.41 -1.53
N CYS A 231 17.76 -11.18 -1.14
CA CYS A 231 17.10 -12.12 -2.04
C CYS A 231 16.48 -11.42 -3.25
N VAL A 232 15.71 -10.35 -3.02
CA VAL A 232 14.91 -9.70 -4.08
C VAL A 232 15.66 -8.66 -4.90
N HIS A 233 16.61 -7.92 -4.31
CA HIS A 233 17.30 -6.82 -5.00
C HIS A 233 18.72 -7.16 -5.41
N ARG A 234 19.30 -8.24 -4.87
CA ARG A 234 20.69 -8.64 -5.12
C ARG A 234 20.83 -10.12 -5.47
N ALA A 235 19.73 -10.79 -5.83
CA ALA A 235 19.71 -12.19 -6.24
C ALA A 235 20.45 -13.15 -5.27
N GLY A 236 20.36 -12.88 -3.97
CA GLY A 236 21.01 -13.70 -2.95
C GLY A 236 22.43 -13.27 -2.58
N TYR A 237 22.88 -12.09 -3.00
CA TYR A 237 24.21 -11.58 -2.66
C TYR A 237 24.13 -10.37 -1.72
N ASP A 238 25.13 -10.24 -0.85
CA ASP A 238 25.28 -9.05 -0.01
C ASP A 238 25.86 -7.85 -0.80
N LYS A 239 26.14 -6.74 -0.10
CA LYS A 239 26.70 -5.54 -0.75
C LYS A 239 28.17 -5.72 -1.16
N ASP A 240 28.84 -6.71 -0.59
CA ASP A 240 30.25 -7.02 -0.81
C ASP A 240 30.43 -8.15 -1.85
N GLY A 241 29.32 -8.70 -2.35
CA GLY A 241 29.30 -9.76 -3.36
C GLY A 241 29.36 -11.18 -2.80
N ASN A 242 29.19 -11.36 -1.48
CA ASN A 242 29.15 -12.69 -0.87
C ASN A 242 27.76 -13.31 -0.97
N LYS A 243 27.68 -14.63 -1.11
CA LYS A 243 26.41 -15.37 -1.04
C LYS A 243 25.83 -15.28 0.37
N ILE A 244 24.55 -14.96 0.48
CA ILE A 244 23.82 -15.02 1.74
C ILE A 244 23.53 -16.47 2.15
N GLU A 245 23.37 -16.71 3.44
CA GLU A 245 23.06 -18.03 3.98
C GLU A 245 21.56 -18.33 3.90
N VAL A 246 21.15 -19.14 2.90
CA VAL A 246 19.76 -19.55 2.67
C VAL A 246 19.66 -21.07 2.47
N SER A 247 20.09 -21.84 3.46
CA SER A 247 20.02 -23.31 3.40
C SER A 247 18.58 -23.84 3.52
N ASP A 248 18.39 -25.13 3.24
CA ASP A 248 17.10 -25.80 3.44
C ASP A 248 16.67 -25.76 4.92
N GLU A 249 17.63 -25.81 5.85
CA GLU A 249 17.38 -25.69 7.29
C GLU A 249 16.90 -24.28 7.66
N VAL A 250 17.58 -23.24 7.15
CA VAL A 250 17.19 -21.85 7.35
C VAL A 250 15.79 -21.58 6.80
N LEU A 251 15.47 -22.12 5.61
CA LEU A 251 14.13 -21.99 5.02
C LEU A 251 13.06 -22.71 5.83
N ARG A 252 13.33 -23.92 6.33
CA ARG A 252 12.39 -24.67 7.17
C ARG A 252 12.13 -23.96 8.50
N ASP A 253 13.17 -23.41 9.13
CA ASP A 253 13.03 -22.60 10.34
C ASP A 253 12.22 -21.32 10.08
N LEU A 254 12.47 -20.63 8.95
CA LEU A 254 11.70 -19.46 8.55
C LEU A 254 10.23 -19.81 8.32
N VAL A 255 9.93 -20.91 7.63
CA VAL A 255 8.56 -21.40 7.41
C VAL A 255 7.89 -21.70 8.75
N PHE A 256 8.55 -22.46 9.64
CA PHE A 256 8.03 -22.82 10.95
C PHE A 256 7.65 -21.58 11.77
N LYS A 257 8.57 -20.63 11.92
CA LYS A 257 8.32 -19.37 12.66
C LYS A 257 7.24 -18.51 12.02
N SER A 258 7.17 -18.52 10.69
CA SER A 258 6.13 -17.80 9.94
C SER A 258 4.75 -18.39 10.20
N VAL A 259 4.62 -19.72 10.22
CA VAL A 259 3.37 -20.41 10.55
C VAL A 259 2.97 -20.14 12.00
N GLU A 260 3.88 -20.28 12.96
CA GLU A 260 3.57 -20.00 14.37
C GLU A 260 3.07 -18.57 14.58
N LEU A 261 3.72 -17.59 13.96
CA LEU A 261 3.31 -16.20 14.04
C LEU A 261 1.91 -15.97 13.46
N VAL A 262 1.67 -16.50 12.25
CA VAL A 262 0.39 -16.32 11.55
C VAL A 262 -0.74 -17.03 12.27
N GLU A 263 -0.53 -18.23 12.80
CA GLU A 263 -1.55 -18.94 13.57
C GLU A 263 -1.90 -18.23 14.88
N ALA A 264 -0.91 -17.65 15.59
CA ALA A 264 -1.17 -16.86 16.79
C ALA A 264 -2.00 -15.60 16.48
N LEU A 265 -1.72 -14.93 15.35
CA LEU A 265 -2.49 -13.78 14.89
C LEU A 265 -3.90 -14.16 14.45
N GLU A 266 -4.07 -15.33 13.83
CA GLU A 266 -5.36 -15.82 13.38
C GLU A 266 -6.32 -16.06 14.55
N VAL A 267 -5.81 -16.57 15.68
CA VAL A 267 -6.60 -16.68 16.92
C VAL A 267 -7.09 -15.31 17.35
N ARG A 268 -6.21 -14.30 17.36
CA ARG A 268 -6.57 -12.94 17.75
C ARG A 268 -7.55 -12.28 16.76
N ALA A 269 -7.37 -12.49 15.46
CA ALA A 269 -8.28 -11.94 14.44
C ALA A 269 -9.71 -12.46 14.64
N LYS A 270 -9.87 -13.74 14.94
CA LYS A 270 -11.20 -14.34 15.22
C LYS A 270 -11.86 -13.80 16.49
N GLU A 271 -11.08 -13.52 17.53
CA GLU A 271 -11.61 -12.84 18.73
C GLU A 271 -12.15 -11.44 18.38
N ILE A 272 -11.42 -10.70 17.53
CA ILE A 272 -11.82 -9.36 17.09
C ILE A 272 -13.12 -9.42 16.26
N GLU A 273 -13.25 -10.39 15.36
CA GLU A 273 -14.47 -10.61 14.57
C GLU A 273 -15.67 -10.92 15.48
N PHE A 274 -15.51 -11.82 16.45
CA PHE A 274 -16.56 -12.15 17.42
C PHE A 274 -17.02 -10.93 18.24
N ASP A 275 -16.08 -10.09 18.68
CA ASP A 275 -16.39 -8.85 19.41
C ASP A 275 -17.19 -7.85 18.57
N ASN A 276 -17.07 -7.88 17.23
CA ASN A 276 -17.80 -6.99 16.33
C ASN A 276 -19.25 -7.45 16.08
N GLU A 277 -19.59 -8.72 16.32
CA GLU A 277 -20.95 -9.26 16.15
C GLU A 277 -21.86 -9.00 17.36
N LEU A 278 -21.29 -8.60 18.50
CA LEU A 278 -22.06 -8.30 19.70
C LEU A 278 -22.68 -6.90 19.58
N PRO A 279 -24.03 -6.77 19.63
CA PRO A 279 -24.66 -5.46 19.63
C PRO A 279 -24.31 -4.73 20.93
N PHE A 280 -23.78 -3.52 20.79
CA PHE A 280 -23.66 -2.55 21.90
C PHE A 280 -25.04 -2.11 22.39
#